data_AF-A0A5M9TMP7-F1
#
_entry.id   AF-A0A5M9TMP7-F1
#
_cell.length_a   1.000
_cell.length_b   1.000
_cell.length_c   1.000
_cell.angle_alpha   90.00
_cell.angle_beta   90.00
_cell.angle_gamma   90.00
#
_symmetry.space_group_name_H-M   'P 1'
#
loop_
_entity.id
_entity.type
_entity.pdbx_description
1 polymer ?
#
loop_
_entity_poly.entity_id
_entity_poly.type
_entity_poly.pdbx_seq_one_letter_code
_entity_poly.pdbx_strand_id
1 'polypeptide(L)'
;MNKKTYLVNIAYLIDLTDEEYKEFDGELTPILENEITIRRDLKLHWESSSSVLLDPEAMNCGRCAKCNSWVTDRDKPNHIDELNNGAVVEGQLLCDECLPEEHRWAF
;
A
#
# COMPACT_ATOMS: atom_id res chain seq x y z
N MET A 1 24.57 -26.45 10.85
CA MET A 1 24.58 -24.96 10.87
C MET A 1 23.17 -24.50 11.17
N ASN A 2 22.99 -23.65 12.18
CA ASN A 2 21.69 -23.02 12.41
C ASN A 2 21.41 -22.03 11.28
N LYS A 3 20.32 -22.24 10.54
CA LYS A 3 19.83 -21.29 9.55
C LYS A 3 18.98 -20.24 10.25
N LYS A 4 19.17 -18.98 9.86
CA LYS A 4 18.24 -17.90 10.17
C LYS A 4 17.56 -17.48 8.89
N THR A 5 16.26 -17.24 8.97
CA THR A 5 15.41 -16.84 7.85
C THR A 5 15.01 -15.40 8.08
N TYR A 6 15.22 -14.57 7.05
CA TYR A 6 14.74 -13.19 7.00
C TYR A 6 13.61 -13.12 5.98
N LEU A 7 12.53 -12.46 6.38
CA LEU A 7 11.48 -12.03 5.47
C LEU A 7 11.73 -10.55 5.18
N VAL A 8 11.89 -10.22 3.90
CA VAL A 8 12.01 -8.83 3.44
C VAL A 8 10.83 -8.59 2.52
N ASN A 9 10.05 -7.55 2.84
CA ASN A 9 8.92 -7.11 2.04
C ASN A 9 9.25 -5.73 1.50
N ILE A 10 9.05 -5.51 0.20
CA ILE A 10 9.34 -4.22 -0.45
C ILE A 10 8.13 -3.82 -1.26
N ALA A 11 7.48 -2.75 -0.81
CA ALA A 11 6.40 -2.07 -1.51
C ALA A 11 6.91 -0.70 -1.97
N TYR A 12 6.54 -0.30 -3.18
CA TYR A 12 6.85 1.01 -3.72
C TYR A 12 5.55 1.74 -4.01
N LEU A 13 5.44 2.95 -3.48
CA LEU A 13 4.42 3.93 -3.84
C LEU A 13 5.13 5.03 -4.61
N ILE A 14 4.58 5.40 -5.76
CA ILE A 14 5.11 6.49 -6.57
C ILE A 14 3.98 7.47 -6.83
N ASP A 15 4.25 8.75 -6.62
CA ASP A 15 3.37 9.83 -7.04
C ASP A 15 3.91 10.34 -8.38
N LEU A 16 3.06 10.35 -9.40
CA LEU A 16 3.39 10.84 -10.73
C LEU A 16 2.58 12.08 -11.05
N THR A 17 3.20 13.02 -11.75
CA THR A 17 2.49 14.07 -12.48
C THR A 17 1.82 13.51 -13.73
N ASP A 18 0.83 14.24 -14.28
CA ASP A 18 0.11 13.83 -15.49
C ASP A 18 1.02 13.71 -16.72
N GLU A 19 2.10 14.50 -16.79
CA GLU A 19 3.13 14.37 -17.81
C GLU A 19 3.92 13.05 -17.64
N GLU A 20 4.41 12.75 -16.43
CA GLU A 20 5.18 11.53 -16.16
C GLU A 20 4.32 10.27 -16.37
N TYR A 21 3.05 10.29 -15.96
CA TYR A 21 2.12 9.18 -16.19
C TYR A 21 1.97 8.83 -17.68
N LYS A 22 1.94 9.84 -18.56
CA LYS A 22 1.83 9.65 -20.02
C LYS A 22 3.11 9.09 -20.63
N GLU A 23 4.28 9.34 -20.04
CA GLU A 23 5.55 8.75 -20.48
C GLU A 23 5.59 7.24 -20.31
N PHE A 24 4.83 6.71 -19.33
CA PHE A 24 4.73 5.27 -19.08
C PHE A 24 3.62 4.58 -19.89
N ASP A 25 2.78 5.32 -20.62
CA ASP A 25 1.65 4.81 -21.44
C ASP A 25 0.78 3.75 -20.73
N GLY A 26 0.63 3.86 -19.41
CA GLY A 26 -0.12 2.87 -18.60
C GLY A 26 0.59 1.53 -18.35
N GLU A 27 1.83 1.34 -18.82
CA GLU A 27 2.64 0.12 -18.69
C GLU A 27 3.76 0.23 -17.64
N LEU A 28 3.41 0.69 -16.43
CA LEU A 28 4.35 0.67 -15.29
C LEU A 28 4.68 -0.76 -14.82
N THR A 29 3.71 -1.67 -14.97
CA THR A 29 3.83 -3.06 -14.52
C THR A 29 4.92 -3.82 -15.29
N PRO A 30 5.00 -3.80 -16.64
CA PRO A 30 6.11 -4.43 -17.39
C PRO A 30 7.51 -3.87 -17.09
N ILE A 31 7.63 -2.58 -16.73
CA ILE A 31 8.93 -1.96 -16.39
C ILE A 31 9.43 -2.45 -15.04
N LEU A 32 8.52 -2.59 -14.07
CA LEU A 32 8.82 -3.15 -12.74
C LEU A 32 8.96 -4.69 -12.78
N GLU A 33 8.35 -5.36 -13.76
CA GLU A 33 8.43 -6.81 -13.98
C GLU A 33 9.73 -7.26 -14.66
N ASN A 34 10.61 -6.34 -15.09
CA ASN A 34 11.89 -6.71 -15.71
C ASN A 34 13.04 -6.77 -14.68
N GLU A 35 13.41 -8.01 -14.35
CA GLU A 35 14.68 -8.47 -13.71
C GLU A 35 15.47 -7.40 -12.90
N ILE A 36 15.28 -7.35 -11.57
CA ILE A 36 16.25 -6.67 -10.68
C ILE A 36 17.56 -7.48 -10.72
N THR A 37 18.54 -7.01 -11.49
CA THR A 37 19.90 -7.57 -11.46
C THR A 37 20.62 -7.09 -10.21
N ILE A 38 20.71 -7.95 -9.19
CA ILE A 38 21.39 -7.61 -7.92
C ILE A 38 22.92 -7.62 -8.11
N ARG A 39 23.47 -8.59 -8.86
CA ARG A 39 24.88 -8.70 -9.34
C ARG A 39 24.95 -9.61 -10.57
N ARG A 40 26.08 -9.56 -11.31
CA ARG A 40 26.36 -10.22 -12.62
C ARG A 40 25.88 -11.67 -12.79
N ASP A 41 25.72 -12.43 -11.72
CA ASP A 41 25.39 -13.86 -11.71
C ASP A 41 24.16 -14.21 -10.84
N LEU A 42 23.52 -13.22 -10.20
CA LEU A 42 22.36 -13.44 -9.34
C LEU A 42 21.10 -12.85 -9.98
N LYS A 43 20.27 -13.72 -10.53
CA LYS A 43 18.94 -13.40 -11.06
C LYS A 43 17.88 -13.67 -10.01
N LEU A 44 17.05 -12.68 -9.71
CA LEU A 44 15.83 -12.93 -8.95
C LEU A 44 14.77 -13.52 -9.89
N HIS A 45 14.16 -14.62 -9.46
CA HIS A 45 13.00 -15.19 -10.14
C HIS A 45 11.76 -14.43 -9.67
N TRP A 46 11.01 -13.91 -10.62
CA TRP A 46 9.73 -13.27 -10.35
C TRP A 46 8.69 -14.35 -10.05
N GLU A 47 8.02 -14.25 -8.90
CA GLU A 47 7.03 -15.25 -8.47
C GLU A 47 5.59 -14.81 -8.75
N SER A 48 5.27 -13.52 -8.54
CA SER A 48 3.94 -12.99 -8.80
C SER A 48 3.91 -11.46 -8.75
N SER A 49 2.97 -10.86 -9.49
CA SER A 49 2.46 -9.50 -9.29
C SER A 49 0.95 -9.57 -8.98
N SER A 50 0.43 -8.62 -8.21
CA SER A 50 -1.01 -8.50 -7.94
C SER A 50 -1.43 -7.04 -7.92
N SER A 51 -2.64 -6.77 -8.40
CA SER A 51 -3.30 -5.48 -8.29
C SER A 51 -4.67 -5.64 -7.67
N VAL A 52 -5.12 -4.63 -6.92
CA VAL A 52 -6.46 -4.57 -6.35
C VAL A 52 -7.09 -3.23 -6.71
N LEU A 53 -8.29 -3.28 -7.27
CA LEU A 53 -9.11 -2.09 -7.48
C LEU A 53 -9.88 -1.81 -6.20
N LEU A 54 -9.59 -0.68 -5.55
CA LEU A 54 -10.26 -0.30 -4.31
C LEU A 54 -11.68 0.19 -4.60
N ASP A 55 -12.65 -0.46 -3.95
CA ASP A 55 -14.07 -0.09 -4.01
C ASP A 55 -14.60 0.13 -2.58
N PRO A 56 -14.79 1.39 -2.14
CA PRO A 56 -15.30 1.70 -0.80
C PRO A 56 -16.71 1.16 -0.51
N GLU A 57 -17.50 0.81 -1.53
CA GLU A 57 -18.85 0.25 -1.32
C GLU A 57 -18.80 -1.25 -0.99
N ALA A 58 -17.77 -1.96 -1.47
CA ALA A 58 -17.64 -3.40 -1.34
C ALA A 58 -16.49 -3.85 -0.42
N MET A 59 -15.51 -2.98 -0.17
CA MET A 59 -14.27 -3.29 0.55
C MET A 59 -14.11 -2.39 1.79
N ASN A 60 -13.34 -2.88 2.77
CA ASN A 60 -12.96 -2.07 3.93
C ASN A 60 -11.84 -1.08 3.57
N CYS A 61 -12.17 -0.13 2.71
CA CYS A 61 -11.29 0.96 2.32
C CYS A 61 -12.06 2.26 2.17
N GLY A 62 -11.40 3.37 2.43
CA GLY A 62 -11.96 4.70 2.22
C GLY A 62 -10.90 5.78 2.30
N ARG A 63 -11.33 7.02 2.13
CA ARG A 63 -10.43 8.19 2.21
C ARG A 63 -10.49 8.81 3.60
N CYS A 64 -9.33 9.14 4.16
CA CYS A 64 -9.24 9.98 5.35
C CYS A 64 -9.91 11.33 5.08
N ALA A 65 -10.86 11.74 5.93
CA ALA A 65 -11.60 12.99 5.76
C ALA A 65 -10.70 14.25 5.89
N LYS A 66 -9.50 14.13 6.47
CA LYS A 66 -8.59 15.24 6.74
C LYS A 66 -7.46 15.38 5.71
N CYS A 67 -6.77 14.29 5.39
CA CYS A 67 -5.61 14.30 4.48
C CYS A 67 -5.84 13.58 3.15
N ASN A 68 -7.01 12.97 2.97
CA ASN A 68 -7.39 12.24 1.75
C ASN A 68 -6.51 11.00 1.43
N SER A 69 -5.72 10.50 2.39
CA SER A 69 -5.01 9.23 2.27
C SER A 69 -5.99 8.06 2.18
N TRP A 70 -5.58 6.94 1.57
CA TRP A 70 -6.35 5.69 1.65
C TRP A 70 -6.18 5.04 3.01
N VAL A 71 -7.28 4.55 3.57
CA VAL A 71 -7.37 4.07 4.94
C VAL A 71 -8.23 2.81 4.97
N THR A 72 -7.79 1.83 5.78
CA THR A 72 -8.64 0.72 6.23
C THR A 72 -9.16 1.00 7.63
N ASP A 73 -10.44 0.77 7.86
CA ASP A 73 -11.03 0.91 9.19
C ASP A 73 -10.66 -0.31 10.05
N ARG A 74 -9.76 -0.12 11.01
CA ARG A 74 -9.24 -1.18 11.90
C ARG A 74 -10.23 -1.64 12.94
N ASP A 75 -11.38 -0.98 13.06
CA ASP A 75 -12.49 -1.45 13.89
C ASP A 75 -13.41 -2.43 13.13
N LYS A 76 -13.23 -2.56 11.81
CA LYS A 76 -13.96 -3.49 10.94
C LYS A 76 -13.09 -4.69 10.54
N PRO A 77 -13.70 -5.84 10.22
CA PRO A 77 -12.98 -6.99 9.66
C PRO A 77 -12.45 -6.70 8.24
N ASN A 78 -11.65 -7.62 7.70
CA ASN A 78 -11.11 -7.56 6.33
C ASN A 78 -10.30 -6.29 6.05
N HIS A 79 -9.44 -5.91 6.99
CA HIS A 79 -8.51 -4.81 6.75
C HIS A 79 -7.57 -5.15 5.60
N ILE A 80 -7.20 -4.11 4.85
CA ILE A 80 -6.25 -4.21 3.75
C ILE A 80 -4.88 -3.82 4.30
N ASP A 81 -3.98 -4.79 4.39
CA ASP A 81 -2.66 -4.64 5.02
C ASP A 81 -1.80 -3.55 4.36
N GLU A 82 -2.05 -3.27 3.09
CA GLU A 82 -1.34 -2.27 2.29
C GLU A 82 -1.86 -0.83 2.48
N LEU A 83 -2.96 -0.60 3.22
CA LEU A 83 -3.51 0.73 3.48
C LEU A 83 -3.13 1.25 4.88
N ASN A 84 -3.15 2.58 5.06
CA ASN A 84 -2.97 3.17 6.38
C ASN A 84 -4.05 2.67 7.34
N ASN A 85 -3.67 2.52 8.60
CA ASN A 85 -4.64 2.21 9.63
C ASN A 85 -5.54 3.41 9.85
N GLY A 86 -6.75 3.16 10.33
CA GLY A 86 -7.64 4.22 10.73
C GLY A 86 -8.88 3.70 11.44
N ALA A 87 -9.75 4.64 11.77
CA ALA A 87 -11.03 4.36 12.40
C ALA A 87 -12.02 5.47 12.09
N VAL A 88 -13.30 5.20 12.31
CA VAL A 88 -14.35 6.21 12.22
C VAL A 88 -14.50 6.90 13.58
N VAL A 89 -14.20 8.20 13.62
CA VAL A 89 -14.40 9.08 14.77
C VAL A 89 -15.41 10.13 14.38
N GLU A 90 -16.49 10.27 15.17
CA GLU A 90 -17.56 11.24 14.91
C GLU A 90 -18.18 11.14 13.50
N GLY A 91 -18.24 9.93 12.94
CA GLY A 91 -18.77 9.68 11.60
C GLY A 91 -17.80 9.98 10.45
N GLN A 92 -16.56 10.39 10.75
CA GLN A 92 -15.51 10.63 9.77
C GLN A 92 -14.45 9.53 9.83
N LEU A 93 -14.10 8.97 8.68
CA LEU A 93 -12.96 8.06 8.58
C LEU A 93 -11.66 8.87 8.65
N LEU A 94 -10.78 8.55 9.61
CA LEU A 94 -9.49 9.20 9.79
C LEU A 94 -8.36 8.16 9.76
N CYS A 95 -7.23 8.51 9.15
CA CYS A 95 -6.01 7.69 9.24
C CYS A 95 -5.37 7.81 10.61
N ASP A 96 -4.47 6.88 10.94
CA ASP A 96 -3.64 6.83 12.14
C ASP A 96 -2.94 8.15 12.49
N GLU A 97 -2.41 8.89 11.53
CA GLU A 97 -1.83 10.23 11.79
C GLU A 97 -2.86 11.34 12.09
N CYS A 98 -4.11 11.16 11.65
CA CYS A 98 -5.17 12.16 11.78
C CYS A 98 -6.15 11.87 12.91
N LEU A 99 -6.08 10.68 13.51
CA LEU A 99 -6.85 10.30 14.68
C LEU A 99 -6.45 11.15 15.91
N PRO A 100 -7.35 11.30 16.90
CA PRO A 100 -6.99 11.86 18.19
C PRO A 100 -5.85 11.06 18.84
N GLU A 101 -4.91 11.74 19.51
CA GLU A 101 -3.70 11.11 20.08
C GLU A 101 -4.02 9.97 21.06
N GLU A 102 -5.16 10.04 21.75
CA GLU A 102 -5.64 9.02 22.68
C GLU A 102 -6.32 7.82 22.00
N HIS A 103 -6.52 7.86 20.68
CA HIS A 103 -7.15 6.76 19.96
C HIS A 103 -6.18 5.57 19.86
N ARG A 104 -6.68 4.35 20.09
CA ARG A 104 -5.87 3.12 20.10
C ARG A 104 -5.11 2.81 18.79
N TRP A 105 -5.52 3.45 17.70
CA TRP A 105 -4.95 3.30 16.36
C TRP A 105 -4.24 4.56 15.87
N ALA A 106 -4.08 5.57 16.73
CA ALA A 106 -3.23 6.72 16.41
C ALA A 106 -1.75 6.31 16.38
N PHE A 107 -0.98 6.94 15.50
CA PHE A 107 0.47 6.76 15.38
C PHE A 107 1.24 7.86 16.13
#